data_AF-A0A2E3JE98-F1
#
_entry.id   AF-A0A2E3JE98-F1
#
_cell.length_a   1.000
_cell.length_b   1.000
_cell.length_c   1.000
_cell.angle_alpha   90.00
_cell.angle_beta   90.00
_cell.angle_gamma   90.00
#
_symmetry.space_group_name_H-M   'P 1'
#
loop_
_entity.id
_entity.type
_entity.pdbx_description
1 polymer ?
#
loop_
_entity_poly.entity_id
_entity_poly.type
_entity_poly.pdbx_seq_one_letter_code
_entity_poly.pdbx_strand_id
1 'polypeptide(L)'
;MKRRFSLLILALFLLTACGSSGKPKSFSEQQGPLPEKISALADGLLQKGENPELVPLVQRNFLEGCVTGGFARVDSIDSVALANTCACSYYGLIDYVRDNTATELAAFELFEDIDKSLKQEEGYAGLSSNYTEIFATCQS
;
A
#
# COMPACT_ATOMS: atom_id res chain seq x y z
N MET A 1 -20.49 20.30 -9.16
CA MET A 1 -19.49 20.16 -8.08
C MET A 1 -19.49 18.70 -7.63
N LYS A 2 -18.67 17.84 -8.26
CA LYS A 2 -18.50 16.46 -7.80
C LYS A 2 -17.55 16.53 -6.62
N ARG A 3 -18.03 16.24 -5.40
CA ARG A 3 -17.16 15.98 -4.25
C ARG A 3 -16.28 14.80 -4.66
N ARG A 4 -15.06 15.07 -5.11
CA ARG A 4 -14.06 14.04 -5.37
C ARG A 4 -13.88 13.35 -4.02
N PHE A 5 -14.30 12.09 -3.97
CA PHE A 5 -14.18 11.26 -2.80
C PHE A 5 -12.70 11.23 -2.45
N SER A 6 -12.29 12.03 -1.48
CA SER A 6 -10.97 11.95 -0.87
C SER A 6 -10.97 10.65 -0.05
N LEU A 7 -10.95 9.51 -0.76
CA LEU A 7 -10.56 8.20 -0.25
C LEU A 7 -9.06 8.30 0.01
N LEU A 8 -8.67 9.17 0.93
CA LEU A 8 -7.30 9.25 1.41
C LEU A 8 -7.13 8.04 2.31
N ILE A 9 -6.82 6.93 1.63
CA ILE A 9 -6.39 5.66 2.16
C ILE A 9 -5.15 5.98 2.97
N LEU A 10 -5.35 6.32 4.24
CA LEU A 10 -4.31 6.18 5.24
C LEU A 10 -4.19 4.67 5.46
N ALA A 11 -3.60 3.98 4.49
CA ALA A 11 -3.01 2.69 4.72
C ALA A 11 -1.93 2.99 5.75
N LEU A 12 -2.25 2.81 7.03
CA LEU A 12 -1.23 2.70 8.05
C LEU A 12 -0.40 1.50 7.61
N PHE A 13 0.70 1.78 6.93
CA PHE A 13 1.76 0.85 6.59
C PHE A 13 2.31 0.33 7.91
N LEU A 14 1.65 -0.66 8.48
CA LEU A 14 2.11 -1.31 9.69
C LEU A 14 3.34 -2.15 9.30
N LEU A 15 4.52 -1.52 9.21
CA LEU A 15 5.82 -2.19 9.27
C LEU A 15 6.00 -2.95 10.62
N THR A 16 4.98 -3.02 11.47
CA THR A 16 4.94 -3.84 12.68
C THR A 16 4.67 -5.29 12.30
N ALA A 17 5.71 -6.00 11.85
CA ALA A 17 5.66 -7.45 11.75
C ALA A 17 5.41 -8.04 13.15
N CYS A 18 4.25 -8.68 13.36
CA CYS A 18 4.01 -9.56 14.49
C CYS A 18 4.54 -10.95 14.12
N GLY A 19 5.85 -11.18 14.29
CA GLY A 19 6.44 -12.50 14.01
C GLY A 19 7.94 -12.45 13.76
N SER A 20 8.72 -12.64 14.83
CA SER A 20 10.11 -13.15 14.97
C SER A 20 11.22 -12.88 13.92
N SER A 21 10.97 -12.25 12.78
CA SER A 21 11.90 -12.22 11.62
C SER A 21 12.58 -10.86 11.41
N GLY A 22 12.35 -9.91 12.32
CA GLY A 22 12.88 -8.55 12.22
C GLY A 22 12.17 -7.70 11.14
N LYS A 23 12.53 -6.42 11.09
CA LYS A 23 12.00 -5.47 10.11
C LYS A 23 12.53 -5.83 8.70
N PRO A 24 11.69 -5.85 7.65
CA PRO A 24 12.17 -6.10 6.29
C PRO A 24 13.17 -5.02 5.86
N LYS A 25 14.15 -5.39 5.04
CA LYS A 25 15.18 -4.48 4.50
C LYS A 25 15.06 -4.26 2.99
N SER A 26 14.09 -4.91 2.35
CA SER A 26 13.80 -4.79 0.93
C SER A 26 12.35 -5.17 0.63
N PHE A 27 11.88 -4.88 -0.60
CA PHE A 27 10.51 -5.15 -1.02
C PHE A 27 10.16 -6.63 -1.21
N SER A 28 11.15 -7.53 -1.32
CA SER A 28 10.93 -8.95 -1.62
C SER A 28 11.04 -9.88 -0.41
N GLU A 29 11.43 -9.35 0.75
CA GLU A 29 11.68 -10.13 1.95
C GLU A 29 10.41 -10.65 2.63
N GLN A 30 10.59 -11.74 3.39
CA GLN A 30 9.58 -12.29 4.29
C GLN A 30 8.26 -12.67 3.58
N GLN A 31 8.40 -13.36 2.44
CA GLN A 31 7.28 -13.93 1.67
C GLN A 31 6.41 -14.89 2.49
N GLY A 32 5.18 -15.08 2.02
CA GLY A 32 4.13 -15.80 2.73
C GLY A 32 2.74 -15.34 2.27
N PRO A 33 1.67 -15.94 2.81
CA PRO A 33 0.34 -15.80 2.24
C PRO A 33 -0.27 -14.43 2.47
N LEU A 34 -1.12 -13.98 1.54
CA LEU A 34 -2.03 -12.87 1.79
C LEU A 34 -2.82 -13.13 3.08
N PRO A 35 -3.02 -12.11 3.93
CA PRO A 35 -3.84 -12.25 5.13
C PRO A 35 -5.25 -12.75 4.80
N GLU A 36 -5.77 -13.66 5.64
CA GLU A 36 -7.09 -14.28 5.45
C GLU A 36 -8.22 -13.26 5.23
N LYS A 37 -8.13 -12.10 5.88
CA LYS A 37 -9.10 -11.01 5.78
C LYS A 37 -9.24 -10.42 4.37
N ILE A 38 -8.20 -10.56 3.54
CA ILE A 38 -8.14 -9.98 2.19
C ILE A 38 -7.87 -11.02 1.10
N SER A 39 -7.67 -12.30 1.46
CA SER A 39 -7.32 -13.36 0.51
C SER A 39 -8.41 -13.58 -0.54
N ALA A 40 -9.68 -13.39 -0.19
CA ALA A 40 -10.81 -13.46 -1.13
C ALA A 40 -10.77 -12.37 -2.22
N LEU A 41 -9.93 -11.34 -2.05
CA LEU A 41 -9.75 -10.25 -3.01
C LEU A 41 -8.43 -10.36 -3.79
N ALA A 42 -7.73 -11.51 -3.70
CA ALA A 42 -6.41 -11.71 -4.31
C ALA A 42 -6.36 -11.31 -5.80
N ASP A 43 -7.39 -11.66 -6.58
CA ASP A 43 -7.46 -11.35 -8.01
C ASP A 43 -7.43 -9.85 -8.33
N GLY A 44 -7.92 -9.00 -7.41
CA GLY A 44 -7.85 -7.54 -7.56
C GLY A 44 -6.64 -6.91 -6.84
N LEU A 45 -6.01 -7.65 -5.92
CA LEU A 45 -4.89 -7.16 -5.10
C LEU A 45 -3.51 -7.45 -5.71
N LEU A 46 -3.41 -8.49 -6.53
CA LEU A 46 -2.15 -9.01 -7.07
C LEU A 46 -2.08 -8.86 -8.59
N GLN A 47 -0.88 -8.66 -9.12
CA GLN A 47 -0.65 -8.71 -10.56
C GLN A 47 -0.80 -10.13 -11.10
N LYS A 48 -1.20 -10.22 -12.38
CA LYS A 48 -1.38 -11.51 -13.05
C LYS A 48 -0.11 -12.37 -12.98
N GLY A 49 -0.23 -13.53 -12.34
CA GLY A 49 0.87 -14.50 -12.21
C GLY A 49 1.59 -14.45 -10.86
N GLU A 50 1.29 -13.48 -10.00
CA GLU A 50 1.76 -13.51 -8.62
C GLU A 50 1.06 -14.62 -7.82
N ASN A 51 1.81 -15.27 -6.93
CA ASN A 51 1.29 -16.33 -6.08
C ASN A 51 0.78 -15.74 -4.75
N PRO A 52 -0.51 -15.88 -4.41
CA PRO A 52 -1.07 -15.35 -3.16
C PRO A 52 -0.43 -15.97 -1.91
N GLU A 53 0.27 -17.10 -2.02
CA GLU A 53 0.98 -17.77 -0.92
C GLU A 53 2.42 -17.26 -0.72
N LEU A 54 2.96 -16.46 -1.64
CA LEU A 54 4.37 -16.00 -1.65
C LEU A 54 4.50 -14.48 -1.77
N VAL A 55 3.56 -13.73 -1.20
CA VAL A 55 3.55 -12.27 -1.27
C VAL A 55 4.54 -11.68 -0.26
N PRO A 56 5.43 -10.75 -0.64
CA PRO A 56 6.35 -10.11 0.29
C PRO A 56 5.66 -9.35 1.42
N LEU A 57 6.30 -9.26 2.59
CA LEU A 57 5.70 -8.68 3.78
C LEU A 57 5.24 -7.22 3.59
N VAL A 58 6.06 -6.40 2.92
CA VAL A 58 5.76 -4.98 2.69
C VAL A 58 4.48 -4.82 1.88
N GLN A 59 4.34 -5.62 0.82
CA GLN A 59 3.14 -5.68 -0.01
C GLN A 59 1.92 -6.12 0.80
N ARG A 60 2.02 -7.24 1.55
CA ARG A 60 0.91 -7.72 2.39
C ARG A 60 0.43 -6.66 3.38
N ASN A 61 1.35 -6.01 4.09
CA ASN A 61 1.00 -5.04 5.12
C ASN A 61 0.34 -3.80 4.53
N PHE A 62 0.82 -3.33 3.37
CA PHE A 62 0.16 -2.23 2.68
C PHE A 62 -1.24 -2.60 2.21
N LEU A 63 -1.39 -3.73 1.52
CA LEU A 63 -2.67 -4.18 0.97
C LEU A 63 -3.70 -4.43 2.08
N GLU A 64 -3.31 -5.07 3.19
CA GLU A 64 -4.19 -5.25 4.35
C GLU A 64 -4.60 -3.90 4.94
N GLY A 65 -3.64 -3.00 5.21
CA GLY A 65 -3.92 -1.68 5.75
C GLY A 65 -4.84 -0.85 4.85
N CYS A 66 -4.64 -0.94 3.54
CA CYS A 66 -5.44 -0.26 2.54
C CYS A 66 -6.89 -0.77 2.51
N VAL A 67 -7.07 -2.08 2.37
CA VAL A 67 -8.40 -2.70 2.25
C VAL A 67 -9.18 -2.57 3.56
N THR A 68 -8.56 -2.91 4.69
CA THR A 68 -9.23 -2.83 6.00
C THR A 68 -9.56 -1.39 6.38
N GLY A 69 -8.65 -0.44 6.10
CA GLY A 69 -8.88 0.99 6.28
C GLY A 69 -10.00 1.53 5.37
N GLY A 70 -10.07 1.05 4.13
CA GLY A 70 -11.14 1.40 3.19
C GLY A 70 -12.52 0.95 3.68
N PHE A 71 -12.65 -0.33 4.05
CA PHE A 71 -13.90 -0.86 4.60
C PHE A 71 -14.35 -0.17 5.90
N ALA A 72 -13.40 0.23 6.75
CA ALA A 72 -13.73 0.91 8.00
C ALA A 72 -14.23 2.35 7.83
N ARG A 73 -13.92 2.99 6.69
CA ARG A 73 -14.20 4.43 6.47
C ARG A 73 -15.35 4.70 5.50
N VAL A 74 -15.74 3.71 4.71
CA VAL A 74 -16.68 3.89 3.61
C VAL A 74 -17.73 2.80 3.66
N ASP A 75 -18.94 3.20 4.05
CA ASP A 75 -20.08 2.30 4.03
C ASP A 75 -20.39 1.87 2.58
N SER A 76 -20.61 0.57 2.39
CA SER A 76 -21.01 -0.02 1.11
C SER A 76 -20.03 0.22 -0.06
N ILE A 77 -18.73 0.34 0.22
CA ILE A 77 -17.71 0.37 -0.84
C ILE A 77 -17.66 -0.97 -1.59
N ASP A 78 -17.56 -0.90 -2.92
CA ASP A 78 -17.37 -2.08 -3.76
C ASP A 78 -15.99 -2.70 -3.45
N SER A 79 -15.99 -3.97 -3.02
CA SER A 79 -14.78 -4.64 -2.55
C SER A 79 -13.77 -4.89 -3.66
N VAL A 80 -14.21 -5.10 -4.89
CA VAL A 80 -13.35 -5.32 -6.05
C VAL A 80 -12.72 -4.00 -6.49
N ALA A 81 -13.50 -2.92 -6.56
CA ALA A 81 -12.99 -1.58 -6.84
C ALA A 81 -11.98 -1.12 -5.79
N LEU A 82 -12.25 -1.39 -4.51
CA LEU A 82 -11.31 -1.10 -3.42
C LEU A 82 -10.02 -1.92 -3.57
N ALA A 83 -10.11 -3.22 -3.85
CA ALA A 83 -8.95 -4.08 -4.07
C ALA A 83 -8.07 -3.56 -5.21
N ASN A 84 -8.67 -3.25 -6.37
CA ASN A 84 -7.95 -2.70 -7.52
C ASN A 84 -7.29 -1.35 -7.21
N THR A 85 -7.99 -0.49 -6.45
CA THR A 85 -7.44 0.81 -6.01
C THR A 85 -6.24 0.61 -5.08
N CYS A 86 -6.32 -0.35 -4.17
CA CYS A 86 -5.23 -0.71 -3.26
C CYS A 86 -4.02 -1.26 -4.04
N ALA A 87 -4.24 -2.16 -4.99
CA ALA A 87 -3.18 -2.67 -5.85
C ALA A 87 -2.51 -1.54 -6.63
N CYS A 88 -3.31 -0.71 -7.33
CA CYS A 88 -2.80 0.43 -8.09
C CYS A 88 -1.95 1.36 -7.23
N SER A 89 -2.42 1.68 -6.02
CA SER A 89 -1.70 2.55 -5.09
C SER A 89 -0.37 1.93 -4.64
N TYR A 90 -0.34 0.61 -4.40
CA TYR A 90 0.88 -0.09 -4.01
C TYR A 90 1.91 -0.04 -5.14
N TYR A 91 1.56 -0.54 -6.33
CA TYR A 91 2.50 -0.64 -7.43
C TYR A 91 2.92 0.75 -7.92
N GLY A 92 2.02 1.73 -7.96
CA GLY A 92 2.35 3.11 -8.29
C GLY A 92 3.36 3.73 -7.32
N LEU A 93 3.26 3.43 -6.03
CA LEU A 93 4.26 3.87 -5.05
C LEU A 93 5.60 3.17 -5.25
N ILE A 94 5.59 1.86 -5.52
CA ILE A 94 6.81 1.08 -5.78
C ILE A 94 7.52 1.58 -7.04
N ASP A 95 6.79 1.80 -8.13
CA ASP A 95 7.33 2.35 -9.37
C ASP A 95 7.91 3.74 -9.14
N TYR A 96 7.19 4.60 -8.43
CA TYR A 96 7.68 5.94 -8.09
C TYR A 96 9.00 5.92 -7.33
N VAL A 97 9.13 5.13 -6.26
CA VAL A 97 10.37 5.13 -5.46
C VAL A 97 11.54 4.54 -6.23
N ARG A 98 11.27 3.60 -7.15
CA ARG A 98 12.29 3.04 -8.07
C ARG A 98 12.73 4.05 -9.12
N ASP A 99 11.79 4.77 -9.72
CA ASP A 99 12.08 5.77 -10.76
C ASP A 99 12.84 6.99 -10.20
N ASN A 100 12.69 7.28 -8.91
CA ASN A 100 13.31 8.44 -8.25
C ASN A 100 14.59 8.11 -7.49
N THR A 101 15.10 6.87 -7.57
CA THR A 101 16.32 6.46 -6.86
C THR A 101 17.23 5.62 -7.76
N ALA A 102 18.52 5.59 -7.44
CA ALA A 102 19.51 4.91 -8.27
C ALA A 102 19.63 3.40 -7.98
N THR A 103 19.11 2.92 -6.83
CA THR A 103 19.27 1.52 -6.39
C THR A 103 18.04 1.05 -5.63
N GLU A 104 17.79 -0.27 -5.59
CA GLU A 104 16.69 -0.86 -4.81
C GLU A 104 16.78 -0.53 -3.31
N LEU A 105 18.00 -0.42 -2.76
CA LEU A 105 18.19 -0.03 -1.36
C LEU A 105 17.70 1.40 -1.12
N ALA A 106 18.11 2.33 -1.99
CA ALA A 106 17.66 3.73 -1.90
C ALA A 106 16.14 3.85 -2.13
N ALA A 107 15.56 3.04 -3.03
CA ALA A 107 14.12 2.97 -3.24
C ALA A 107 13.40 2.52 -1.96
N PHE A 108 13.93 1.50 -1.29
CA PHE A 108 13.39 1.02 -0.02
C PHE A 108 13.51 2.05 1.10
N GLU A 109 14.65 2.72 1.23
CA GLU A 109 14.84 3.81 2.20
C GLU A 109 13.86 4.96 1.96
N LEU A 110 13.65 5.39 0.71
CA LEU A 110 12.67 6.41 0.35
C LEU A 110 11.24 5.96 0.69
N PHE A 111 10.89 4.70 0.42
CA PHE A 111 9.59 4.15 0.83
C PHE A 111 9.40 4.20 2.35
N GLU A 112 10.43 3.84 3.13
CA GLU A 112 10.36 3.91 4.59
C GLU A 112 10.19 5.34 5.09
N ASP A 113 10.81 6.32 4.43
CA ASP A 113 10.68 7.72 4.79
C ASP A 113 9.28 8.26 4.48
N ILE A 114 8.70 7.86 3.35
CA ILE A 114 7.29 8.17 3.02
C ILE A 114 6.34 7.56 4.06
N ASP A 115 6.54 6.29 4.44
CA ASP A 115 5.78 5.63 5.50
C ASP A 115 5.88 6.38 6.85
N LYS A 116 7.09 6.78 7.25
CA LYS A 116 7.30 7.57 8.47
C LYS A 116 6.58 8.90 8.41
N SER A 117 6.65 9.63 7.29
CA SER A 117 5.97 10.91 7.10
C SER A 117 4.45 10.76 7.22
N LEU A 118 3.89 9.68 6.66
CA LEU A 118 2.47 9.35 6.78
C LEU A 118 1.99 9.09 8.21
N LYS A 119 2.90 8.70 9.11
CA LYS A 119 2.61 8.40 10.53
C LYS A 119 2.75 9.60 11.46
N GLN A 120 3.35 10.71 11.02
CA GLN A 120 3.50 11.92 11.84
C GLN A 120 2.20 12.74 11.88
N GLU A 121 2.09 13.71 12.79
CA GLU A 121 0.82 14.40 13.13
C GLU A 121 0.11 15.08 11.94
N GLU A 122 0.83 15.46 10.88
CA GLU A 122 0.25 16.01 9.66
C GLU A 122 -0.22 14.94 8.65
N GLY A 123 0.20 13.68 8.84
CA GLY A 123 -0.19 12.52 8.04
C GLY A 123 -0.10 12.79 6.53
N TYR A 124 -1.22 12.55 5.82
CA TYR A 124 -1.31 12.84 4.39
C TYR A 124 -1.15 14.32 4.03
N ALA A 125 -1.51 15.24 4.93
CA ALA A 125 -1.36 16.68 4.68
C ALA A 125 0.11 17.13 4.67
N GLY A 126 0.99 16.36 5.33
CA GLY A 126 2.44 16.56 5.31
C GLY A 126 3.16 15.82 4.16
N LEU A 127 2.45 15.02 3.35
CA LEU A 127 3.04 14.42 2.16
C LEU A 127 3.25 15.49 1.08
N SER A 128 4.44 15.49 0.48
CA SER A 128 4.69 16.29 -0.72
C SER A 128 3.62 16.02 -1.80
N SER A 129 3.32 17.04 -2.60
CA SER A 129 2.34 16.97 -3.69
C SER A 129 2.61 15.86 -4.71
N ASN A 130 3.85 15.40 -4.82
CA ASN A 130 4.24 14.35 -5.74
C ASN A 130 3.72 12.97 -5.29
N TYR A 131 3.57 12.76 -3.99
CA TYR A 131 3.04 11.50 -3.44
C TYR A 131 1.52 11.42 -3.56
N THR A 132 0.86 12.57 -3.39
CA THR A 132 -0.60 12.67 -3.41
C THR A 132 -1.19 12.42 -4.80
N GLU A 133 -0.41 12.70 -5.85
CA GLU A 133 -0.79 12.44 -7.25
C GLU A 133 -0.88 10.92 -7.55
N ILE A 134 0.02 10.11 -7.01
CA ILE A 134 0.02 8.63 -7.18
C ILE A 134 -1.30 8.03 -6.68
N PHE A 135 -1.75 8.47 -5.49
CA PHE A 135 -3.00 7.98 -4.92
C PHE A 135 -4.23 8.54 -5.64
N ALA A 136 -4.13 9.74 -6.21
CA ALA A 136 -5.23 10.38 -6.92
C ALA A 136 -5.52 9.72 -8.28
N THR A 137 -4.51 9.22 -8.99
CA THR A 137 -4.70 8.55 -10.29
C THR A 137 -5.37 7.18 -10.14
N CYS A 138 -5.17 6.52 -9.01
CA CYS A 138 -5.76 5.21 -8.71
C CYS A 138 -7.24 5.24 -8.30
N GLN A 139 -7.84 6.42 -8.08
CA GLN A 139 -9.24 6.60 -7.67
C GLN A 139 -10.22 6.80 -8.85
N SER A 140 -9.78 6.51 -10.08
CA SER A 140 -10.47 6.81 -11.35
C SER A 140 -11.58 5.83 -11.70
#